data_AF-A0AA41X5X5-F1
#
_entry.id   AF-A0AA41X5X5-F1
#
_cell.length_a   1.000
_cell.length_b   1.000
_cell.length_c   1.000
_cell.angle_alpha   90.00
_cell.angle_beta   90.00
_cell.angle_gamma   90.00
#
_symmetry.space_group_name_H-M   'P 1'
#
loop_
_entity.id
_entity.type
_entity.pdbx_description
1 polymer ?
#
loop_
_entity_poly.entity_id
_entity_poly.type
_entity_poly.pdbx_seq_one_letter_code
_entity_poly.pdbx_strand_id
1 'polypeptide(L)' 'MSGQQELYAIKQELRSIINELESIASGVGHDFEGIGNRGCASAIHEVADHYRSVTDKLSRIDTTKIKEGFPGSSQCTT' A
#
# COMPACT_ATOMS: atom_id res chain seq x y z
N MET A 1 -2.48 19.64 1.70
CA MET A 1 -3.22 18.38 1.52
C MET A 1 -3.55 17.86 2.91
N SER A 2 -4.78 17.41 3.16
CA SER A 2 -5.13 16.84 4.47
C SER A 2 -4.57 15.42 4.59
N GLY A 3 -4.29 14.95 5.80
CA GLY A 3 -3.80 13.57 6.02
C GLY A 3 -4.78 12.49 5.50
N GLN A 4 -6.06 12.83 5.35
CA GLN A 4 -7.06 11.97 4.71
C GLN A 4 -6.81 11.80 3.20
N GLN A 5 -6.45 12.89 2.51
CA GLN A 5 -6.14 12.86 1.08
C GLN A 5 -4.85 12.08 0.81
N GLU A 6 -3.83 12.24 1.65
CA GLU A 6 -2.58 11.50 1.55
C GLU A 6 -2.79 10.00 1.80
N LEU A 7 -3.52 9.63 2.85
CA LEU A 7 -3.87 8.22 3.10
C LEU A 7 -4.66 7.59 1.94
N TYR A 8 -5.56 8.37 1.32
CA TYR A 8 -6.30 7.91 0.15
C TYR A 8 -5.35 7.67 -1.04
N ALA A 9 -4.43 8.59 -1.32
CA ALA A 9 -3.45 8.44 -2.39
C ALA A 9 -2.56 7.20 -2.18
N ILE A 10 -2.04 7.00 -0.96
CA ILE A 10 -1.23 5.83 -0.60
C ILE A 10 -1.99 4.52 -0.85
N LYS A 11 -3.29 4.46 -0.50
CA LYS A 11 -4.12 3.27 -0.76
C LYS A 11 -4.28 2.98 -2.26
N GLN A 12 -4.39 4.02 -3.09
CA GLN A 12 -4.50 3.87 -4.54
C GLN A 12 -3.18 3.37 -5.14
N GLU A 13 -2.06 3.97 -4.75
CA GLU A 13 -0.73 3.55 -5.22
C GLU A 13 -0.42 2.10 -4.84
N LEU A 14 -0.71 1.70 -3.59
CA LEU A 14 -0.56 0.31 -3.15
C LEU A 14 -1.37 -0.66 -4.00
N ARG A 15 -2.60 -0.28 -4.38
CA ARG A 15 -3.44 -1.12 -5.23
C ARG A 15 -2.87 -1.27 -6.63
N SER A 16 -2.30 -0.21 -7.21
CA SER A 16 -1.60 -0.28 -8.49
C SER A 16 -0.38 -1.20 -8.42
N ILE A 17 0.45 -1.07 -7.38
CA ILE A 17 1.63 -1.93 -7.17
C ILE A 17 1.23 -3.40 -7.05
N ILE A 18 0.18 -3.71 -6.29
CA ILE A 18 -0.34 -5.09 -6.16
C ILE A 18 -0.71 -5.67 -7.53
N ASN A 19 -1.44 -4.92 -8.36
CA ASN A 19 -1.85 -5.37 -9.69
C ASN A 19 -0.66 -5.58 -10.63
N GLU A 20 0.36 -4.72 -10.56
CA GLU A 20 1.58 -4.85 -11.33
C GLU A 20 2.36 -6.10 -10.93
N LEU A 21 2.52 -6.35 -9.61
CA LEU A 21 3.17 -7.55 -9.10
C LEU A 21 2.45 -8.83 -9.56
N GLU A 22 1.13 -8.86 -9.49
CA GLU A 22 0.33 -10.00 -9.98
C GLU A 22 0.53 -10.24 -11.48
N SER A 23 0.59 -9.16 -12.27
CA SER A 23 0.83 -9.23 -13.71
C SER A 23 2.24 -9.77 -14.01
N ILE A 24 3.26 -9.30 -13.29
CA ILE A 24 4.64 -9.81 -13.41
C ILE A 24 4.71 -11.28 -13.00
N ALA A 25 4.09 -11.67 -11.89
CA ALA A 25 4.05 -13.06 -11.44
C ALA A 25 3.41 -13.98 -12.50
N SER A 26 2.30 -13.53 -13.11
CA SER A 26 1.65 -14.25 -14.19
C SER A 26 2.54 -14.38 -15.42
N GLY A 27 3.20 -13.29 -15.84
CA GLY A 27 4.14 -13.31 -16.97
C GLY A 27 5.33 -14.24 -16.71
N VAL A 28 5.96 -14.13 -15.54
CA VAL A 28 7.05 -15.03 -15.11
C VAL A 28 6.59 -16.48 -15.08
N GLY A 29 5.39 -16.74 -14.57
CA GLY A 29 4.78 -18.06 -14.48
C GLY A 29 4.52 -18.70 -15.84
N HIS A 30 4.14 -17.90 -16.84
CA HIS A 30 3.85 -18.39 -18.19
C HIS A 30 5.11 -18.47 -19.06
N ASP A 31 5.91 -17.41 -19.12
CA ASP A 31 7.03 -17.27 -20.06
C ASP A 31 8.21 -18.20 -19.73
N PHE A 32 8.28 -18.68 -18.48
CA PHE A 32 9.36 -19.54 -17.99
C PHE A 32 8.86 -20.91 -17.49
N GLU A 33 7.67 -21.32 -17.95
CA GLU A 33 7.08 -22.60 -17.59
C GLU A 33 8.04 -23.76 -17.94
N GLY A 34 8.29 -24.65 -16.97
CA GLY A 34 9.23 -25.77 -17.12
C GLY A 34 10.70 -25.47 -16.79
N ILE A 35 11.08 -24.20 -16.53
CA ILE A 35 12.47 -23.79 -16.20
C ILE A 35 12.65 -23.56 -14.69
N GLY A 36 11.69 -23.97 -13.85
CA GLY A 36 11.76 -23.77 -12.39
C GLY A 36 11.24 -22.41 -11.90
N ASN A 37 10.49 -21.69 -12.74
CA ASN A 37 9.94 -20.35 -12.48
C ASN A 37 8.93 -20.24 -11.32
N ARG A 38 8.41 -21.38 -10.83
CA ARG A 38 7.37 -21.40 -9.79
C ARG A 38 7.81 -20.69 -8.52
N GLY A 39 9.10 -20.80 -8.16
CA GLY A 39 9.65 -20.10 -6.98
C GLY A 39 9.64 -18.58 -7.14
N CYS A 40 9.97 -18.07 -8.34
CA CYS A 40 9.98 -16.63 -8.62
C CYS A 40 8.55 -16.06 -8.63
N ALA A 41 7.62 -16.70 -9.34
CA ALA A 41 6.21 -16.28 -9.34
C ALA A 41 5.60 -16.34 -7.94
N SER A 42 5.91 -17.40 -7.16
CA SER A 42 5.45 -17.52 -5.76
C SER A 42 5.98 -16.39 -4.87
N ALA A 43 7.27 -16.05 -4.98
CA ALA A 43 7.85 -14.95 -4.20
C ALA A 43 7.20 -13.60 -4.55
N ILE A 44 6.87 -13.36 -5.82
CA ILE A 44 6.18 -12.14 -6.24
C ILE A 44 4.75 -12.11 -5.68
N HIS A 45 4.04 -13.25 -5.67
CA HIS A 45 2.72 -13.36 -5.04
C HIS A 45 2.77 -13.09 -3.53
N GLU A 46 3.78 -13.58 -2.81
CA GLU A 46 3.95 -13.31 -1.38
C GLU A 46 4.10 -11.80 -1.09
N VAL A 47 4.84 -11.08 -1.94
CA VAL A 47 4.98 -9.62 -1.83
C VAL A 47 3.64 -8.91 -2.12
N ALA A 48 2.90 -9.36 -3.14
CA ALA A 48 1.56 -8.82 -3.43
C ALA A 48 0.59 -9.02 -2.25
N ASP A 49 0.60 -10.21 -1.64
CA ASP A 49 -0.22 -10.52 -0.47
C ASP A 49 0.17 -9.69 0.76
N HIS A 50 1.47 -9.41 0.95
CA HIS A 50 1.92 -8.50 1.98
C HIS A 50 1.30 -7.09 1.81
N TYR A 51 1.34 -6.54 0.59
CA TYR A 51 0.77 -5.22 0.31
C TYR A 51 -0.76 -5.20 0.41
N ARG A 52 -1.45 -6.30 0.08
CA ARG A 52 -2.88 -6.46 0.38
C ARG A 52 -3.14 -6.33 1.88
N SER A 53 -2.34 -7.02 2.72
CA SER A 53 -2.45 -6.91 4.18
C SER A 53 -2.20 -5.48 4.70
N VAL A 54 -1.23 -4.77 4.12
CA VAL A 54 -0.97 -3.36 4.46
C VAL A 54 -2.19 -2.50 4.10
N THR A 55 -2.78 -2.69 2.91
CA THR A 55 -3.97 -1.96 2.46
C THR A 55 -5.16 -2.18 3.39
N ASP A 56 -5.35 -3.41 3.88
CA ASP A 56 -6.41 -3.73 4.85
C ASP A 56 -6.19 -3.01 6.18
N LYS A 57 -4.95 -2.99 6.67
CA LYS A 57 -4.59 -2.26 7.91
C LYS A 57 -4.84 -0.76 7.75
N LEU A 58 -4.43 -0.17 6.63
CA LEU A 58 -4.68 1.25 6.33
C LEU A 58 -6.17 1.56 6.20
N SER A 59 -6.98 0.60 5.75
CA SER A 59 -8.44 0.75 5.63
C SER A 59 -9.15 0.75 6.98
N ARG A 60 -8.51 0.23 8.03
CA ARG A 60 -9.01 0.26 9.42
C ARG A 60 -8.65 1.54 10.17
N ILE A 61 -7.82 2.41 9.59
CA ILE A 61 -7.48 3.70 10.21
C ILE A 61 -8.71 4.61 10.16
N ASP A 62 -9.23 4.93 11.35
CA ASP A 62 -10.31 5.90 11.53
C ASP A 62 -9.76 7.32 11.45
N THR A 63 -9.80 7.88 10.26
CA THR A 63 -9.29 9.23 9.97
C THR A 63 -10.23 10.35 10.45
N THR A 64 -11.42 10.03 10.97
CA THR A 64 -12.34 11.03 11.53
C THR A 64 -11.87 11.55 12.89
N LYS A 65 -10.95 10.82 13.54
CA LYS A 65 -10.35 11.18 14.82
C LYS A 65 -9.12 12.08 14.71
N ILE A 66 -8.63 12.32 13.49
CA ILE A 66 -7.52 13.23 13.25
C ILE A 66 -8.08 14.65 13.33
N LYS A 67 -7.87 15.31 14.48
CA LYS A 67 -8.08 16.75 14.60
C LYS A 67 -6.89 17.44 13.91
N GLU A 68 -7.16 18.16 12.82
CA GLU A 68 -6.19 19.11 12.27
C GLU A 68 -5.97 20.21 13.32
N GLY A 69 -4.81 20.17 13.98
CA GLY A 69 -4.40 21.15 14.98
C GLY A 69 -3.75 20.50 16.18
N PHE A 70 -2.42 20.59 16.26
CA PHE A 70 -1.72 20.57 17.55
C PHE A 70 -2.02 21.90 18.25
N PRO A 71 -2.76 21.95 19.38
CA PRO A 71 -2.83 23.15 20.19
C PRO A 71 -1.52 23.28 20.96
N GLY A 72 -0.50 23.88 20.34
CA GLY A 72 0.85 23.82 20.88
C GLY A 72 1.82 24.84 20.32
N SER A 73 1.38 26.07 20.06
CA SER A 73 2.29 27.21 20.06
C SER A 73 1.52 28.45 20.50
N SER A 74 1.58 28.70 21.80
CA SER A 74 1.06 29.87 22.48
C SER A 74 1.44 31.15 21.73
N GLN A 75 0.45 31.93 21.33
CA GLN A 75 0.66 33.36 21.08
C GLN A 75 0.97 34.00 22.44
N CYS A 76 2.24 34.31 22.68
CA CYS A 76 2.61 35.25 23.72
C CYS A 76 2.33 36.66 23.16
N THR A 77 1.21 37.24 23.55
CA THR A 77 0.91 38.66 23.34
C THR A 77 1.37 39.43 24.56
N THR A 78 2.30 40.37 24.38
CA THR A 78 2.50 41.54 25.27
C THR A 78 2.90 42.71 24.41
#